data_AF-A0A9W6RMA2-F1
#
_entry.id   AF-A0A9W6RMA2-F1
#
_cell.length_a   1.000
_cell.length_b   1.000
_cell.length_c   1.000
_cell.angle_alpha   90.00
_cell.angle_beta   90.00
_cell.angle_gamma   90.00
#
_symmetry.space_group_name_H-M   'P 1'
#
loop_
_entity.id
_entity.type
_entity.pdbx_description
1 polymer ?
#
loop_
_entity_poly.entity_id
_entity_poly.type
_entity_poly.pdbx_seq_one_letter_code
_entity_poly.pdbx_strand_id
1 'polypeptide(L)'
;MCGMSERPPQRPEGELIERAQKLSGLSQRKAAPRAGISENRWRNIVSGYQTVSAGVYAPVTGPPDTVARMARAVGVTAEQLDQAGREDAAEELRRLGPLEETDAAGTTVAELAQRLARQEKITAQLVEETAELRRRLTEITGKDPFTPRAG
;
A
#
# COMPACT_ATOMS: atom_id res chain seq x y z
N MET A 1 17.37 30.34 -14.04
CA MET A 1 17.25 29.60 -12.77
C MET A 1 18.56 29.70 -12.04
N CYS A 2 18.60 30.31 -10.85
CA CYS A 2 19.80 30.42 -10.04
C CYS A 2 20.10 29.04 -9.42
N GLY A 3 21.13 28.37 -9.91
CA GLY A 3 21.65 27.17 -9.28
C GLY A 3 22.63 27.56 -8.17
N MET A 4 22.50 26.93 -7.00
CA MET A 4 23.40 27.16 -5.86
C MET A 4 24.55 26.16 -5.89
N SER A 5 25.75 26.61 -5.50
CA SER A 5 26.95 25.76 -5.40
C SER A 5 26.96 24.89 -4.14
N GLU A 6 26.11 25.20 -3.15
CA GLU A 6 25.96 24.46 -1.90
C GLU A 6 24.61 23.74 -1.86
N ARG A 7 24.57 22.58 -1.18
CA ARG A 7 23.36 21.77 -1.04
C ARG A 7 22.39 22.48 -0.08
N PRO A 8 21.16 22.80 -0.50
CA PRO A 8 20.16 23.34 0.40
C PRO A 8 19.91 22.39 1.58
N PRO A 9 19.62 22.91 2.78
CA PRO A 9 19.27 22.09 3.91
C PRO A 9 17.98 21.31 3.64
N GLN A 10 17.88 20.13 4.23
CA GLN A 10 16.66 19.32 4.19
C GLN A 10 15.53 20.08 4.88
N ARG A 11 14.34 20.04 4.29
CA ARG A 11 13.15 20.67 4.86
C ARG A 11 12.51 19.77 5.93
N PRO A 12 11.83 20.33 6.96
CA PRO A 12 11.24 19.55 8.05
C PRO A 12 10.30 18.43 7.59
N GLU A 13 9.49 18.69 6.54
CA GLU A 13 8.60 17.68 5.98
C GLU A 13 9.34 16.53 5.29
N GLY A 14 10.50 16.82 4.70
CA GLY A 14 11.36 15.83 4.07
C GLY A 14 11.98 14.90 5.10
N GLU A 15 12.46 15.47 6.21
CA GLU A 15 13.01 14.71 7.34
C GLU A 15 11.94 13.82 7.99
N LEU A 16 10.73 14.35 8.20
CA LEU A 16 9.61 13.60 8.73
C LEU A 16 9.28 12.37 7.86
N ILE A 17 9.12 12.59 6.55
CA ILE A 17 8.83 11.52 5.60
C ILE A 17 9.97 10.50 5.54
N GLU A 18 11.23 10.94 5.58
CA GLU A 18 12.38 10.04 5.60
C GLU A 18 12.43 9.17 6.86
N ARG A 19 12.17 9.74 8.03
CA ARG A 19 12.10 8.99 9.29
C ARG A 19 10.97 7.97 9.27
N ALA A 20 9.77 8.37 8.86
CA ALA A 20 8.63 7.46 8.75
C ALA A 20 8.85 6.35 7.71
N GLN A 21 9.49 6.68 6.59
CA GLN A 21 9.92 5.69 5.59
C GLN A 21 10.87 4.64 6.20
N LYS A 22 11.87 5.08 6.97
CA LYS A 22 12.80 4.16 7.64
C LYS A 22 12.09 3.26 8.64
N LEU A 23 11.17 3.82 9.44
CA LEU A 23 10.39 3.07 10.43
C LEU A 23 9.43 2.05 9.80
N SER A 24 8.86 2.36 8.62
CA SER A 24 7.99 1.45 7.88
C SER A 24 8.75 0.35 7.12
N GLY A 25 10.09 0.37 7.11
CA GLY A 25 10.92 -0.61 6.40
C GLY A 25 10.81 -0.52 4.87
N LEU A 26 10.21 0.54 4.33
CA LEU A 26 10.05 0.74 2.89
C LEU A 26 11.28 1.43 2.31
N SER A 27 11.81 0.89 1.22
CA SER A 27 12.80 1.62 0.42
C SER A 27 12.13 2.73 -0.39
N GLN A 28 12.89 3.76 -0.78
CA GLN A 28 12.42 4.82 -1.69
C GLN A 28 11.82 4.25 -2.97
N ARG A 29 12.43 3.20 -3.51
CA ARG A 29 11.94 2.47 -4.69
C ARG A 29 10.57 1.82 -4.49
N LYS A 30 10.23 1.37 -3.27
CA LYS A 30 8.92 0.79 -2.95
C LYS A 30 7.89 1.85 -2.53
N ALA A 31 8.32 2.91 -1.85
CA ALA A 31 7.45 3.97 -1.37
C ALA A 31 6.99 4.92 -2.50
N ALA A 32 7.87 5.24 -3.45
CA ALA A 32 7.55 6.18 -4.52
C ALA A 32 6.38 5.74 -5.42
N PRO A 33 6.28 4.47 -5.87
CA PRO A 33 5.11 3.98 -6.60
C PRO A 33 3.81 4.08 -5.79
N ARG A 34 3.85 3.84 -4.47
CA ARG A 34 2.67 3.98 -3.58
C ARG A 34 2.15 5.41 -3.51
N ALA A 35 3.02 6.40 -3.70
CA ALA A 35 2.67 7.81 -3.79
C ALA A 35 2.40 8.30 -5.23
N GLY A 36 2.49 7.42 -6.22
CA GLY A 36 2.28 7.76 -7.63
C GLY A 36 3.38 8.64 -8.24
N ILE A 37 4.61 8.59 -7.73
CA ILE A 37 5.73 9.40 -8.22
C ILE A 37 6.98 8.55 -8.50
N SER A 38 7.93 9.12 -9.24
CA SER A 38 9.23 8.47 -9.49
C SER A 38 10.13 8.50 -8.24
N GLU A 39 11.02 7.50 -8.11
CA GLU A 39 12.00 7.44 -7.03
C GLU A 39 12.89 8.70 -6.98
N ASN A 40 13.30 9.21 -8.15
CA ASN A 40 14.10 10.43 -8.23
C ASN A 40 13.32 11.65 -7.71
N ARG A 41 12.02 11.74 -8.03
CA ARG A 41 11.16 12.82 -7.52
C ARG A 41 10.96 12.71 -6.02
N TRP A 42 10.77 11.50 -5.49
CA TRP A 42 10.71 11.24 -4.05
C TRP A 42 11.97 11.76 -3.35
N ARG A 43 13.15 11.36 -3.85
CA ARG A 43 14.43 11.78 -3.29
C ARG A 43 14.59 13.30 -3.27
N ASN A 44 14.30 13.97 -4.40
CA ASN A 44 14.45 15.42 -4.51
C ASN A 44 13.53 16.19 -3.54
N ILE A 45 12.30 15.69 -3.31
CA ILE A 45 11.38 16.30 -2.35
C ILE A 45 11.87 16.05 -0.92
N VAL A 46 12.31 14.83 -0.60
CA VAL A 46 12.84 14.49 0.72
C VAL A 46 14.11 15.27 1.05
N SER A 47 15.04 15.41 0.11
CA SER A 47 16.28 16.17 0.29
C SER A 47 16.07 17.68 0.21
N GLY A 48 14.93 18.15 -0.29
CA GLY A 48 14.64 19.56 -0.48
C GLY A 48 15.38 20.22 -1.65
N TYR A 49 16.03 19.42 -2.51
CA TYR A 49 16.77 19.93 -3.67
C TYR A 49 16.90 18.88 -4.78
N GLN A 50 17.18 19.35 -5.99
CA GLN A 50 17.59 18.53 -7.13
C GLN A 50 18.96 18.97 -7.65
N THR A 51 19.75 18.02 -8.14
CA THR A 51 21.00 18.30 -8.83
C THR A 51 20.70 18.67 -10.28
N VAL A 52 21.04 19.89 -10.69
CA VAL A 52 20.80 20.40 -12.04
C VAL A 52 22.00 20.14 -12.95
N SER A 53 23.20 20.26 -12.38
CA SER A 53 24.47 19.86 -12.97
C SER A 53 25.49 19.56 -11.86
N ALA A 54 26.70 19.10 -12.22
CA ALA A 54 27.72 18.77 -11.24
C ALA A 54 28.03 19.97 -10.32
N GLY A 55 27.77 19.82 -9.02
CA GLY A 55 27.96 20.86 -8.02
C GLY A 55 26.92 21.99 -8.04
N VAL A 56 25.83 21.86 -8.83
CA VAL A 56 24.78 22.87 -8.92
C VAL A 56 23.45 22.27 -8.46
N TYR A 57 22.88 22.87 -7.43
CA TYR A 57 21.66 22.42 -6.78
C TYR A 57 20.54 23.46 -6.94
N ALA A 58 19.33 22.99 -7.22
CA ALA A 58 18.13 23.82 -7.20
C ALA A 58 17.23 23.37 -6.06
N PRO A 59 16.71 24.29 -5.22
CA PRO A 59 15.79 23.94 -4.16
C PRO A 59 14.50 23.36 -4.74
N VAL A 60 13.97 22.35 -4.07
CA VAL A 60 12.74 21.65 -4.45
C VAL A 60 11.78 21.71 -3.29
N THR A 61 10.56 22.15 -3.58
CA THR A 61 9.43 22.06 -2.66
C THR A 61 8.40 21.14 -3.31
N GLY A 62 8.02 20.08 -2.60
CA GLY A 62 6.95 19.20 -3.06
C GLY A 62 5.61 19.93 -3.03
N PRO A 63 4.80 19.84 -4.11
CA PRO A 63 3.42 20.33 -4.09
C PRO A 63 2.63 19.69 -2.94
N PRO A 64 1.64 20.38 -2.36
CA PRO A 64 0.90 19.90 -1.19
C PRO A 64 0.31 18.50 -1.40
N ASP A 65 -0.40 18.30 -2.52
CA ASP A 65 -0.97 17.01 -2.94
C ASP A 65 0.07 15.89 -3.05
N THR A 66 1.27 16.19 -3.54
CA THR A 66 2.34 15.19 -3.67
C THR A 66 2.93 14.83 -2.31
N VAL A 67 3.15 15.83 -1.43
CA VAL A 67 3.64 15.60 -0.06
C VAL A 67 2.61 14.81 0.73
N ALA A 68 1.32 15.10 0.57
CA ALA A 68 0.23 14.34 1.17
C ALA A 68 0.24 12.87 0.73
N ARG A 69 0.37 12.59 -0.58
CA ARG A 69 0.51 11.20 -1.07
C ARG A 69 1.75 10.50 -0.53
N MET A 70 2.89 11.20 -0.43
CA MET A 70 4.12 10.66 0.15
C MET A 70 3.96 10.32 1.62
N ALA A 71 3.40 11.26 2.41
CA ALA A 71 3.10 11.08 3.83
C ALA A 71 2.17 9.88 4.04
N ARG A 72 1.09 9.80 3.26
CA ARG A 72 0.15 8.68 3.27
C ARG A 72 0.88 7.35 3.04
N ALA A 73 1.74 7.28 2.01
CA ALA A 73 2.46 6.06 1.62
C ALA A 73 3.39 5.48 2.70
N VAL A 74 3.84 6.30 3.66
CA VAL A 74 4.73 5.89 4.76
C VAL A 74 4.07 5.98 6.14
N GLY A 75 2.75 6.25 6.20
CA GLY A 75 1.98 6.28 7.44
C GLY A 75 2.17 7.54 8.29
N VAL A 76 2.58 8.67 7.69
CA VAL A 76 2.59 9.97 8.38
C VAL A 76 1.17 10.52 8.46
N THR A 77 0.82 11.08 9.61
CA THR A 77 -0.50 11.67 9.90
C THR A 77 -0.57 13.15 9.53
N ALA A 78 -1.79 13.70 9.41
CA ALA A 78 -2.00 15.12 9.09
C ALA A 78 -1.44 16.02 10.20
N GLU A 79 -1.58 15.62 11.46
CA GLU A 79 -1.10 16.35 12.63
C GLU A 79 0.44 16.45 12.64
N GLN A 80 1.13 15.40 12.19
CA GLN A 80 2.58 15.43 12.04
C GLN A 80 3.04 16.36 10.91
N LEU A 81 2.26 16.47 9.82
CA LEU A 81 2.52 17.44 8.75
C LEU A 81 2.26 18.88 9.20
N ASP A 82 1.21 19.13 9.99
CA ASP A 82 0.94 20.42 10.61
C ASP A 82 2.12 20.85 11.51
N GLN A 83 2.61 19.94 12.35
CA GLN A 83 3.77 20.18 13.21
C GLN A 83 5.06 20.44 12.42
N ALA A 84 5.17 19.91 11.20
CA ALA A 84 6.27 20.19 10.28
C ALA A 84 6.09 21.49 9.48
N GLY A 85 5.02 22.27 9.74
CA GLY A 85 4.73 23.53 9.08
C GLY A 85 4.15 23.37 7.66
N ARG A 86 3.52 22.22 7.37
CA ARG A 86 2.91 21.91 6.07
C ARG A 86 1.41 21.64 6.21
N GLU A 87 0.70 22.66 6.70
CA GLU A 87 -0.76 22.66 6.85
C GLU A 87 -1.47 22.42 5.50
N ASP A 88 -0.89 22.95 4.43
CA ASP A 88 -1.31 22.74 3.05
C ASP A 88 -1.34 21.25 2.66
N ALA A 89 -0.29 20.50 3.02
CA ALA A 89 -0.22 19.07 2.75
C ALA A 89 -1.07 18.25 3.72
N ALA A 90 -1.24 18.72 4.95
CA ALA A 90 -2.10 18.08 5.95
C ALA A 90 -3.58 18.11 5.53
N GLU A 91 -4.06 19.23 4.99
CA GLU A 91 -5.42 19.35 4.46
C GLU A 91 -5.66 18.38 3.30
N GLU A 92 -4.70 18.28 2.37
CA GLU A 92 -4.77 17.30 1.28
C GLU A 92 -4.74 15.86 1.80
N LEU A 93 -3.95 15.57 2.84
CA LEU A 93 -3.91 14.24 3.43
C LEU A 93 -5.26 13.87 4.07
N ARG A 94 -5.90 14.80 4.77
CA ARG A 94 -7.25 14.58 5.32
C ARG A 94 -8.27 14.30 4.22
N ARG A 95 -8.17 15.01 3.09
CA ARG A 95 -9.02 14.79 1.91
C ARG A 95 -8.80 13.42 1.28
N LEU A 96 -7.56 12.96 1.22
CA LEU A 96 -7.17 11.67 0.64
C LEU A 96 -7.60 10.45 1.46
N GLY A 97 -7.86 10.63 2.76
CA GLY A 97 -8.21 9.55 3.69
C GLY A 97 -7.08 8.53 3.94
N PRO A 98 -7.32 7.52 4.79
CA PRO A 98 -6.36 6.44 5.03
C PRO A 98 -6.06 5.66 3.75
N LEU A 99 -4.85 5.13 3.62
CA LEU A 99 -4.62 4.07 2.63
C LEU A 99 -5.34 2.82 3.11
N GLU A 100 -6.26 2.31 2.30
CA GLU A 100 -6.67 0.92 2.38
C GLU A 100 -5.39 0.07 2.31
N GLU A 101 -5.12 -0.70 3.38
CA GLU A 101 -3.91 -1.49 3.50
C GLU A 101 -3.83 -2.47 2.33
N THR A 102 -2.93 -2.17 1.39
CA THR A 102 -2.60 -3.03 0.27
C THR A 102 -1.24 -3.65 0.54
N ASP A 103 -1.18 -4.97 0.41
CA ASP A 103 0.07 -5.70 0.56
C ASP A 103 1.03 -5.42 -0.62
N ALA A 104 2.21 -6.06 -0.60
CA ALA A 104 3.19 -5.91 -1.68
C ALA A 104 2.69 -6.44 -3.05
N ALA A 105 1.61 -7.22 -3.08
CA ALA A 105 0.96 -7.72 -4.29
C ALA A 105 -0.22 -6.83 -4.74
N GLY A 106 -0.45 -5.70 -4.08
CA GLY A 106 -1.57 -4.80 -4.38
C GLY A 106 -2.93 -5.38 -3.99
N THR A 107 -2.96 -6.45 -3.19
CA THR A 107 -4.21 -7.05 -2.73
C THR A 107 -4.66 -6.33 -1.47
N THR A 108 -5.88 -5.82 -1.50
CA THR A 108 -6.52 -5.23 -0.32
C THR A 108 -6.98 -6.33 0.64
N VAL A 109 -7.06 -6.02 1.93
CA VAL A 109 -7.70 -6.89 2.93
C VAL A 109 -9.15 -7.25 2.52
N ALA A 110 -9.85 -6.30 1.90
CA ALA A 110 -11.20 -6.50 1.39
C ALA A 110 -11.26 -7.53 0.24
N GLU A 111 -10.29 -7.51 -0.69
CA GLU A 111 -10.21 -8.50 -1.78
C GLU A 111 -9.85 -9.89 -1.26
N LEU A 112 -8.96 -9.99 -0.26
CA LEU A 112 -8.68 -11.27 0.40
C LEU A 112 -9.93 -11.84 1.08
N ALA A 113 -10.68 -11.01 1.80
CA ALA A 113 -11.94 -11.42 2.43
C ALA A 113 -12.98 -11.88 1.38
N GLN A 114 -13.11 -11.16 0.26
CA GLN A 114 -13.99 -11.55 -0.85
C GLN A 114 -13.57 -12.88 -1.49
N ARG A 115 -12.25 -13.12 -1.64
CA ARG A 115 -11.73 -14.39 -2.19
C ARG A 115 -12.00 -15.57 -1.26
N LEU A 116 -11.80 -15.40 0.04
CA LEU A 116 -12.10 -16.42 1.04
C LEU A 116 -13.59 -16.77 1.03
N ALA A 117 -14.46 -15.75 1.05
CA ALA A 117 -15.91 -15.95 0.98
C ALA A 117 -16.34 -16.67 -0.32
N ARG A 118 -15.70 -16.35 -1.46
CA ARG A 118 -15.95 -17.05 -2.72
C ARG A 118 -15.49 -18.51 -2.67
N GLN A 119 -14.36 -18.78 -2.02
CA GLN A 119 -13.83 -20.14 -1.87
C GLN A 119 -14.71 -21.00 -0.98
N GLU A 120 -15.20 -20.47 0.15
CA GLU A 120 -16.16 -21.14 1.04
C GLU A 120 -17.47 -21.49 0.33
N LYS A 121 -17.94 -20.61 -0.56
CA LYS A 121 -19.14 -20.88 -1.36
C LYS A 121 -18.93 -22.04 -2.34
N ILE A 122 -17.76 -22.10 -2.98
CA ILE A 122 -17.41 -23.19 -3.90
C ILE A 122 -17.30 -24.51 -3.14
N THR A 123 -16.64 -24.53 -1.99
CA THR A 123 -16.53 -25.75 -1.19
C THR A 123 -17.89 -26.23 -0.70
N ALA A 124 -18.79 -25.33 -0.28
CA ALA A 124 -20.15 -25.70 0.09
C ALA A 124 -20.94 -26.32 -1.08
N GLN A 125 -20.81 -25.78 -2.29
CA GLN A 125 -21.45 -26.33 -3.49
C GLN A 125 -20.94 -27.74 -3.81
N LEU A 126 -19.63 -27.97 -3.73
CA LEU A 126 -19.05 -29.30 -3.95
C LEU A 126 -19.48 -30.29 -2.87
N VAL A 127 -19.65 -29.87 -1.61
CA VAL A 127 -20.16 -30.73 -0.53
C VAL A 127 -21.61 -31.16 -0.80
N GLU A 128 -22.46 -30.25 -1.27
CA GLU A 128 -23.84 -30.58 -1.63
C GLU A 128 -23.89 -31.54 -2.82
N GLU A 129 -23.11 -31.27 -3.88
CA GLU A 129 -23.06 -32.11 -5.07
C GLU A 129 -22.53 -33.52 -4.75
N THR A 130 -21.50 -33.61 -3.91
CA THR A 130 -20.98 -34.91 -3.45
C THR A 130 -21.99 -35.66 -2.57
N ALA A 131 -22.77 -34.96 -1.75
CA ALA A 131 -23.84 -35.57 -0.96
C ALA A 131 -24.98 -36.10 -1.86
N GLU A 132 -25.35 -35.36 -2.90
CA GLU A 132 -26.36 -35.78 -3.88
C GLU A 132 -25.90 -37.00 -4.68
N LEU A 133 -24.66 -36.99 -5.18
CA LEU A 133 -24.07 -38.13 -5.89
C LEU A 133 -24.02 -39.37 -4.99
N ARG A 134 -23.69 -39.22 -3.70
CA ARG A 134 -23.69 -40.33 -2.73
C ARG A 134 -25.10 -40.89 -2.50
N ARG A 135 -26.12 -40.03 -2.39
CA ARG A 135 -27.52 -40.46 -2.26
C ARG A 135 -27.97 -41.25 -3.49
N ARG A 136 -27.77 -40.71 -4.70
CA ARG A 136 -28.12 -41.39 -5.96
C ARG A 136 -27.41 -42.74 -6.09
N LEU A 137 -26.14 -42.80 -5.73
CA LEU A 137 -25.38 -44.05 -5.81
C LEU A 137 -25.94 -45.10 -4.82
N THR A 138 -26.32 -44.68 -3.61
CA THR A 138 -26.93 -45.56 -2.60
C THR A 138 -28.31 -46.07 -3.03
N GLU A 139 -29.12 -45.24 -3.71
CA GLU A 139 -30.41 -45.65 -4.28
C GLU A 139 -30.23 -46.72 -5.37
N ILE A 140 -29.20 -46.58 -6.22
CA ILE A 140 -28.92 -47.54 -7.29
C ILE A 140 -28.35 -48.85 -6.76
N THR A 141 -27.42 -48.80 -5.81
CA THR A 141 -26.69 -49.99 -5.32
C THR A 141 -27.32 -50.65 -4.10
N GLY A 142 -28.24 -49.97 -3.41
CA GLY A 142 -28.82 -50.39 -2.12
C GLY A 142 -27.83 -50.40 -0.95
N LYS A 143 -26.58 -49.96 -1.15
CA LYS A 143 -25.53 -49.94 -0.12
C LYS A 143 -24.66 -48.70 -0.29
N ASP A 144 -24.38 -48.02 0.81
CA ASP A 144 -23.49 -46.87 0.80
C ASP A 144 -22.06 -47.30 0.40
N PRO A 145 -21.55 -46.80 -0.74
CA PRO A 145 -20.29 -47.23 -1.34
C PRO A 145 -19.06 -46.80 -0.54
N PHE A 146 -19.20 -45.83 0.38
CA PHE A 146 -18.13 -45.33 1.23
C PHE A 146 -18.21 -45.84 2.68
N THR A 147 -19.14 -46.76 2.99
CA THR A 147 -19.14 -47.42 4.30
C THR A 147 -17.84 -48.22 4.44
N PRO A 148 -16.99 -47.96 5.45
CA PRO A 148 -15.78 -48.75 5.66
C PRO A 148 -16.16 -50.22 5.84
N ARG A 149 -15.49 -51.12 5.12
CA ARG A 149 -15.67 -52.57 5.30
C ARG A 149 -15.24 -52.91 6.73
N ALA A 150 -16.19 -53.26 7.59
CA ALA A 150 -15.90 -53.90 8.86
C ALA A 150 -15.16 -55.21 8.55
N GLY A 151 -13.89 -55.27 8.94
CA GLY A 151 -13.07 -56.49 8.91
C GLY A 151 -13.32 -57.33 10.14
#